data_AF-A0A3D4E776-F1
#
_entry.id   AF-A0A3D4E776-F1
#
_cell.length_a   1.000
_cell.length_b   1.000
_cell.length_c   1.000
_cell.angle_alpha   90.00
_cell.angle_beta   90.00
_cell.angle_gamma   90.00
#
_symmetry.space_group_name_H-M   'P 1'
#
loop_
_entity.id
_entity.type
_entity.pdbx_description
1 polymer ?
#
loop_
_entity_poly.entity_id
_entity_poly.type
_entity_poly.pdbx_seq_one_letter_code
_entity_poly.pdbx_strand_id
1 'polypeptide(L)'
;MPSALRNLYFKSTAFAGIAKIFLAVSGVITIWQLNLIMSKDDFGAFMIVFSLYQIIAATLSTLFQSCILYHVPSDESTAKTDIPHPIARAGMGLSCVISAAIGILCFVGAPFLAGLFNNPDLSLWFAAMAGFIPAFT
;
A
#
# COMPACT_ATOMS: atom_id res chain seq x y z
N MET A 1 -0.74 33.54 -11.94
CA MET A 1 -1.59 32.34 -11.85
C MET A 1 -3.04 32.76 -11.62
N PRO A 2 -4.00 32.32 -12.45
CA PRO A 2 -5.43 32.60 -12.24
C PRO A 2 -5.88 32.17 -10.83
N SER A 3 -6.68 33.00 -10.16
CA SER A 3 -7.14 32.76 -8.78
C SER A 3 -7.88 31.43 -8.60
N ALA A 4 -8.57 30.96 -9.66
CA ALA A 4 -9.28 29.68 -9.68
C ALA A 4 -8.33 28.46 -9.63
N LEU A 5 -7.25 28.49 -10.42
CA LEU A 5 -6.24 27.42 -10.44
C LEU A 5 -5.53 27.32 -9.08
N ARG A 6 -5.16 28.46 -8.48
CA ARG A 6 -4.55 28.49 -7.14
C ARG A 6 -5.45 27.85 -6.07
N ASN A 7 -6.75 28.12 -6.12
CA ASN A 7 -7.72 27.54 -5.18
C ASN A 7 -7.89 26.02 -5.38
N LEU A 8 -7.88 25.56 -6.64
CA LEU A 8 -7.93 24.14 -6.96
C LEU A 8 -6.69 23.40 -6.43
N TYR A 9 -5.48 23.89 -6.74
CA TYR A 9 -4.23 23.29 -6.22
C TYR A 9 -4.21 23.26 -4.70
N PHE A 10 -4.59 24.36 -4.05
CA PHE A 10 -4.62 24.42 -2.59
C PHE A 10 -5.56 23.39 -1.99
N LYS A 11 -6.78 23.25 -2.52
CA LYS A 11 -7.75 22.25 -2.04
C LYS A 11 -7.26 20.82 -2.25
N SER A 12 -6.72 20.50 -3.42
CA SER A 12 -6.22 19.16 -3.73
C SER A 12 -5.02 18.79 -2.85
N THR A 13 -4.06 19.71 -2.66
CA THR A 13 -2.90 19.49 -1.79
C THR A 13 -3.30 19.41 -0.32
N ALA A 14 -4.24 20.23 0.14
CA ALA A 14 -4.73 20.18 1.52
C ALA A 14 -5.40 18.83 1.82
N PHE A 15 -6.25 18.34 0.90
CA PHE A 15 -6.88 17.03 1.03
C PHE A 15 -5.84 15.89 1.08
N ALA A 16 -4.90 15.88 0.14
CA ALA A 16 -3.81 14.90 0.12
C ALA A 16 -2.95 14.96 1.39
N GLY A 17 -2.68 16.16 1.91
CA GLY A 17 -1.95 16.37 3.15
C GLY A 17 -2.66 15.78 4.38
N ILE A 18 -3.97 16.01 4.51
CA ILE A 18 -4.79 15.43 5.59
C ILE A 18 -4.75 13.90 5.53
N ALA A 19 -4.88 13.31 4.34
CA ALA A 19 -4.81 11.87 4.16
C ALA A 19 -3.46 11.29 4.62
N LYS A 20 -2.34 11.97 4.31
CA LYS A 20 -1.00 11.55 4.75
C LYS A 20 -0.83 11.64 6.27
N ILE A 21 -1.34 12.70 6.91
CA ILE A 21 -1.30 12.84 8.37
C ILE A 21 -2.11 11.72 9.03
N PHE A 22 -3.32 11.45 8.53
CA PHE A 22 -4.15 10.37 9.04
C PHE A 22 -3.45 9.01 8.96
N LEU A 23 -2.81 8.73 7.82
CA LEU A 23 -2.07 7.48 7.61
C LEU A 23 -0.87 7.35 8.56
N ALA A 24 -0.15 8.45 8.81
CA ALA A 24 0.95 8.47 9.78
C ALA A 24 0.47 8.22 11.22
N VAL A 25 -0.60 8.89 11.65
CA VAL A 25 -1.17 8.70 12.99
C VAL A 25 -1.69 7.28 13.17
N SER A 26 -2.38 6.73 12.17
CA SER A 26 -2.86 5.35 12.17
C SER A 26 -1.72 4.34 12.28
N GLY A 27 -0.60 4.57 11.57
CA GLY A 27 0.60 3.73 11.66
C GLY A 27 1.19 3.72 13.07
N VAL A 28 1.30 4.88 13.72
CA VAL A 28 1.80 4.98 15.11
C VAL A 28 0.89 4.25 16.08
N ILE A 29 -0.44 4.44 15.96
CA ILE A 29 -1.41 3.77 16.83
C ILE A 29 -1.34 2.25 16.65
N THR A 30 -1.22 1.76 15.42
CA THR A 30 -1.10 0.33 15.12
C THR A 30 0.14 -0.26 15.77
N ILE A 31 1.31 0.37 15.61
CA ILE A 31 2.56 -0.09 16.21
C ILE A 31 2.46 -0.08 17.74
N TRP A 32 1.86 0.97 18.31
CA TRP A 32 1.68 1.07 19.75
C TRP A 32 0.78 -0.04 20.30
N GLN A 33 -0.35 -0.33 19.63
CA GLN A 33 -1.24 -1.42 20.02
C GLN A 33 -0.55 -2.79 19.92
N LEU A 34 0.22 -3.04 18.86
CA LEU A 34 0.94 -4.30 18.69
C LEU A 34 2.00 -4.51 19.77
N ASN A 35 2.70 -3.44 20.18
CA ASN A 35 3.65 -3.47 21.28
C ASN A 35 3.00 -3.80 22.65
N LEU A 36 1.68 -3.57 22.81
CA LEU A 36 0.97 -3.94 24.04
C LEU A 36 0.51 -5.40 24.07
N ILE A 37 0.42 -6.05 22.90
CA ILE A 37 -0.11 -7.41 22.76
C ILE A 37 1.02 -8.44 22.69
N MET A 38 2.15 -8.08 22.08
CA MET A 38 3.22 -9.03 21.73
C MET A 38 4.34 -9.03 22.76
N SER A 39 5.02 -10.18 22.88
CA SER A 39 6.28 -10.24 23.61
C SER A 39 7.36 -9.42 22.88
N LYS A 40 8.41 -9.00 23.58
CA LYS A 40 9.46 -8.15 22.99
C LYS A 40 10.17 -8.82 21.82
N ASP A 41 10.40 -10.13 21.91
CA ASP A 41 11.10 -10.90 20.89
C ASP A 41 10.21 -11.10 19.65
N ASP A 42 8.93 -11.41 19.86
CA ASP A 42 7.94 -11.54 18.79
C ASP A 42 7.68 -10.20 18.09
N PHE A 43 7.65 -9.11 18.85
CA PHE A 43 7.45 -7.77 18.29
C PHE A 43 8.59 -7.37 17.35
N GLY A 44 9.84 -7.65 17.73
CA GLY A 44 11.00 -7.40 16.87
C GLY A 44 10.93 -8.18 15.56
N ALA A 45 10.64 -9.49 15.66
CA ALA A 45 10.46 -10.36 14.50
C ALA A 45 9.31 -9.87 13.58
N PHE A 46 8.17 -9.54 14.17
CA PHE A 46 7.03 -8.99 13.46
C PHE A 46 7.38 -7.68 12.74
N MET A 47 8.08 -6.74 13.40
CA MET A 47 8.40 -5.45 12.80
C MET A 47 9.30 -5.57 11.55
N ILE A 48 10.18 -6.58 11.51
CA ILE A 48 10.99 -6.88 10.32
C ILE A 48 10.07 -7.30 9.16
N VAL A 49 9.20 -8.29 9.38
CA VAL A 49 8.28 -8.78 8.35
C VAL A 49 7.30 -7.68 7.94
N PHE A 50 6.73 -6.95 8.89
CA PHE A 50 5.82 -5.84 8.67
C PHE A 50 6.42 -4.74 7.79
N SER A 51 7.68 -4.39 8.05
CA SER A 51 8.40 -3.39 7.24
C SER A 51 8.62 -3.88 5.81
N LEU A 52 8.94 -5.16 5.62
CA LEU A 52 9.09 -5.73 4.28
C LEU A 52 7.77 -5.69 3.51
N TYR A 53 6.66 -6.04 4.16
CA TYR A 53 5.33 -6.00 3.55
C TYR A 53 4.88 -4.57 3.23
N GLN A 54 5.20 -3.60 4.08
CA GLN A 54 4.96 -2.18 3.80
C GLN A 54 5.69 -1.72 2.53
N ILE A 55 6.95 -2.15 2.32
CA ILE A 55 7.71 -1.82 1.12
C ILE A 55 7.04 -2.43 -0.13
N ILE A 56 6.61 -3.69 -0.05
CA ILE A 56 5.90 -4.37 -1.14
C ILE A 56 4.59 -3.64 -1.46
N ALA A 57 3.78 -3.34 -0.44
CA ALA A 57 2.52 -2.64 -0.58
C ALA A 57 2.69 -1.25 -1.19
N ALA A 58 3.67 -0.46 -0.71
CA ALA A 58 3.96 0.86 -1.24
C ALA A 58 4.40 0.81 -2.71
N THR A 59 5.22 -0.19 -3.08
CA THR A 59 5.67 -0.40 -4.46
C THR A 59 4.49 -0.70 -5.37
N LEU A 60 3.60 -1.61 -4.94
CA LEU A 60 2.40 -1.96 -5.70
C LEU A 60 1.45 -0.78 -5.84
N SER A 61 1.15 -0.06 -4.75
CA SER A 61 0.28 1.12 -4.79
C SER A 61 0.82 2.17 -5.77
N THR A 62 2.13 2.45 -5.74
CA THR A 62 2.78 3.41 -6.66
C THR A 62 2.69 2.94 -8.12
N LEU A 63 2.90 1.64 -8.38
CA LEU A 63 2.79 1.06 -9.71
C LEU A 63 1.37 1.22 -10.26
N PHE A 64 0.35 0.83 -9.48
CA PHE A 64 -1.05 0.95 -9.89
C PHE A 64 -1.49 2.40 -10.10
N GLN A 65 -1.11 3.31 -9.20
CA GLN A 65 -1.37 4.74 -9.37
C GLN A 65 -0.77 5.27 -10.67
N SER A 66 0.47 4.89 -10.97
CA SER A 66 1.15 5.30 -12.21
C SER A 66 0.45 4.74 -13.45
N CYS A 67 0.03 3.47 -13.42
CA CYS A 67 -0.73 2.86 -14.52
C CYS A 67 -2.08 3.54 -14.75
N ILE A 68 -2.81 3.89 -13.68
CA ILE A 68 -4.09 4.60 -13.80
C ILE A 68 -3.85 5.99 -14.38
N LEU A 69 -2.90 6.75 -13.83
CA LEU A 69 -2.57 8.10 -14.29
C LEU A 69 -2.13 8.15 -15.75
N TYR A 70 -1.40 7.14 -16.23
CA TYR A 70 -0.99 7.04 -17.64
C TYR A 70 -2.18 6.97 -18.61
N HIS A 71 -3.31 6.40 -18.18
CA HIS A 71 -4.51 6.25 -19.02
C HIS A 71 -5.52 7.39 -18.86
N VAL A 72 -5.25 8.38 -17.99
CA VAL A 72 -6.09 9.58 -17.88
C VAL A 72 -5.73 10.52 -19.03
N PRO A 73 -6.67 10.89 -19.91
CA PRO A 73 -6.39 11.78 -21.04
C PRO A 73 -5.92 13.16 -20.56
N SER A 74 -4.85 13.66 -21.17
CA SER A 74 -4.20 14.94 -20.81
C SER A 74 -4.90 16.18 -21.36
N ASP A 75 -6.01 16.02 -22.09
CA ASP A 75 -6.61 17.08 -22.91
C ASP A 75 -7.84 17.70 -22.22
N GLU A 76 -7.83 19.03 -22.03
CA GLU A 76 -8.87 19.76 -21.28
C GLU A 76 -10.28 19.62 -21.88
N SER A 77 -10.39 19.28 -23.17
CA SER A 77 -11.67 19.08 -23.87
C SER A 77 -12.43 17.82 -23.42
N THR A 78 -11.73 16.85 -22.84
CA THR A 78 -12.30 15.59 -22.29
C THR A 78 -12.22 15.51 -20.76
N ALA A 79 -11.51 16.46 -20.13
CA ALA A 79 -11.15 16.44 -18.70
C ALA A 79 -12.29 16.72 -17.71
N LYS A 80 -13.55 16.85 -18.16
CA LYS A 80 -14.63 17.29 -17.27
C LYS A 80 -15.22 16.23 -16.35
N THR A 81 -15.09 14.92 -16.60
CA THR A 81 -15.72 13.95 -15.68
C THR A 81 -15.13 12.56 -15.56
N ASP A 82 -14.47 11.99 -16.56
CA ASP A 82 -14.33 10.52 -16.54
C ASP A 82 -12.87 10.09 -16.66
N ILE A 83 -12.24 9.74 -15.52
CA ILE A 83 -11.49 8.48 -15.54
C ILE A 83 -12.54 7.47 -15.98
N PRO A 84 -12.44 6.84 -17.16
CA PRO A 84 -13.49 5.96 -17.61
C PRO A 84 -13.70 4.93 -16.51
N HIS A 85 -14.91 4.92 -15.93
CA HIS A 85 -15.29 3.99 -14.86
C HIS A 85 -14.82 2.54 -15.12
N PRO A 86 -14.76 2.06 -16.38
CA PRO A 86 -14.16 0.76 -16.72
C PRO A 86 -12.66 0.65 -16.42
N ILE A 87 -11.84 1.68 -16.67
CA ILE A 87 -10.39 1.67 -16.43
C ILE A 87 -10.10 1.66 -14.93
N ALA A 88 -10.81 2.47 -14.15
CA ALA A 88 -10.70 2.43 -12.69
C ALA A 88 -11.09 1.04 -12.15
N ARG A 89 -12.23 0.48 -12.58
CA ARG A 89 -12.68 -0.86 -12.15
C ARG A 89 -11.73 -1.98 -12.61
N ALA A 90 -11.17 -1.89 -13.81
CA ALA A 90 -10.20 -2.87 -14.31
C ALA A 90 -8.86 -2.78 -13.56
N GLY A 91 -8.37 -1.56 -13.30
CA GLY A 91 -7.19 -1.32 -12.47
C GLY A 91 -7.38 -1.87 -11.06
N MET A 92 -8.58 -1.70 -10.50
CA MET A 92 -8.96 -2.30 -9.23
C MET A 92 -8.98 -3.85 -9.28
N GLY A 93 -9.64 -4.44 -10.28
CA GLY A 93 -9.64 -5.90 -10.43
C GLY A 93 -8.23 -6.48 -10.54
N LEU A 94 -7.37 -5.83 -11.33
CA LEU A 94 -5.98 -6.23 -11.53
C LEU A 94 -5.14 -6.09 -10.25
N SER A 95 -5.33 -5.03 -9.47
CA SER A 95 -4.61 -4.85 -8.21
C SER A 95 -4.94 -5.92 -7.19
N CYS A 96 -6.21 -6.34 -7.13
CA CYS A 96 -6.63 -7.46 -6.29
C CYS A 96 -5.94 -8.78 -6.69
N VAL A 97 -5.94 -9.11 -7.99
CA VAL A 97 -5.31 -10.34 -8.51
C VAL A 97 -3.80 -10.36 -8.25
N ILE A 98 -3.12 -9.25 -8.53
CA ILE A 98 -1.66 -9.15 -8.32
C ILE A 98 -1.33 -9.23 -6.82
N SER A 99 -2.09 -8.54 -5.97
CA SER A 99 -1.87 -8.58 -4.52
C SER A 99 -2.08 -9.99 -3.96
N ALA A 100 -3.11 -10.71 -4.43
CA ALA A 100 -3.32 -12.10 -4.08
C ALA A 100 -2.18 -13.01 -4.56
N ALA A 101 -1.72 -12.84 -5.80
CA ALA A 101 -0.60 -13.61 -6.33
C ALA A 101 0.68 -13.39 -5.53
N ILE A 102 1.01 -12.15 -5.17
CA ILE A 102 2.17 -11.83 -4.34
C ILE A 102 1.99 -12.37 -2.93
N GLY A 103 0.78 -12.31 -2.35
CA GLY A 103 0.48 -12.90 -1.05
C GLY A 103 0.76 -14.41 -1.03
N ILE A 104 0.32 -15.12 -2.07
CA ILE A 104 0.61 -16.55 -2.25
C ILE A 104 2.12 -16.79 -2.39
N LEU A 105 2.82 -15.98 -3.19
CA LEU A 105 4.27 -16.10 -3.36
C LEU A 105 5.03 -15.88 -2.05
N CYS A 106 4.63 -14.90 -1.24
CA CYS A 106 5.23 -14.66 0.08
C CYS A 106 4.90 -15.78 1.08
N PHE A 107 3.71 -16.38 0.98
CA PHE A 107 3.32 -17.52 1.81
C PHE A 107 4.15 -18.77 1.48
N VAL A 108 4.22 -19.15 0.20
CA VAL A 108 4.97 -20.33 -0.26
C VAL A 108 6.48 -20.10 -0.11
N GLY A 109 6.93 -18.87 -0.35
CA GLY A 109 8.32 -18.45 -0.21
C GLY A 109 8.75 -18.12 1.23
N ALA A 110 7.87 -18.22 2.23
CA ALA A 110 8.16 -17.85 3.61
C ALA A 110 9.44 -18.51 4.18
N PRO A 111 9.71 -19.82 3.94
CA PRO A 111 10.95 -20.45 4.42
C PRO A 111 12.21 -19.86 3.76
N PHE A 112 12.12 -19.51 2.47
CA PHE A 112 13.22 -18.89 1.74
C PHE A 112 13.47 -17.46 2.24
N LEU A 113 12.40 -16.68 2.45
CA LEU A 113 12.49 -15.33 2.99
C LEU A 113 13.09 -15.33 4.41
N ALA A 114 12.66 -16.26 5.28
CA ALA A 114 13.24 -16.43 6.60
C ALA A 114 14.74 -16.79 6.54
N GLY A 115 15.13 -17.60 5.55
CA GLY A 115 16.53 -17.94 5.27
C GLY A 115 17.40 -16.73 4.92
N LEU A 116 16.87 -15.72 4.21
CA LEU A 116 17.61 -14.49 3.90
C LEU A 116 17.99 -13.68 5.16
N PHE A 117 17.20 -13.82 6.23
CA PHE A 117 17.45 -13.15 7.50
C PHE A 117 18.20 -14.02 8.52
N ASN A 118 18.61 -15.25 8.13
CA ASN A 118 19.19 -16.25 9.03
C ASN A 118 18.35 -16.50 10.31
N ASN A 119 17.03 -16.31 10.22
CA ASN A 119 16.14 -16.45 11.37
C ASN A 119 14.89 -17.27 10.97
N PRO A 120 14.83 -18.57 11.30
CA PRO A 120 13.74 -19.45 10.90
C PRO A 120 12.40 -19.10 11.55
N ASP A 121 12.40 -18.43 12.70
CA ASP A 121 11.18 -18.03 13.42
C ASP A 121 10.38 -16.97 12.63
N LEU A 122 11.04 -16.25 11.71
CA LEU A 122 10.37 -15.30 10.81
C LEU A 122 9.45 -15.99 9.80
N SER A 123 9.64 -17.29 9.52
CA SER A 123 8.84 -18.02 8.53
C SER A 123 7.34 -18.01 8.89
N LEU A 124 7.01 -18.19 10.18
CA LEU A 124 5.63 -18.10 10.67
C LEU A 124 5.06 -16.70 10.50
N TRP A 125 5.87 -15.66 10.74
CA TRP A 125 5.46 -14.28 10.54
C TRP A 125 5.25 -13.95 9.06
N PHE A 126 6.13 -14.40 8.16
CA PHE A 126 5.96 -14.29 6.71
C PHE A 126 4.66 -14.96 6.25
N ALA A 127 4.39 -16.18 6.73
CA ALA A 127 3.16 -16.89 6.41
C ALA A 127 1.90 -16.17 6.96
N ALA A 128 1.94 -15.72 8.22
CA ALA A 128 0.83 -15.02 8.86
C ALA A 128 0.53 -13.66 8.21
N MET A 129 1.56 -12.96 7.76
CA MET A 129 1.44 -11.66 7.11
C MET A 129 1.11 -11.74 5.63
N ALA A 130 1.12 -12.92 5.00
CA ALA A 130 0.80 -13.09 3.57
C ALA A 130 -0.53 -12.44 3.14
N GLY A 131 -1.55 -12.46 4.01
CA GLY A 131 -2.85 -11.81 3.77
C GLY A 131 -2.85 -10.29 4.00
N PHE A 132 -1.76 -9.72 4.50
CA PHE A 132 -1.62 -8.29 4.80
C PHE A 132 -1.27 -7.47 3.55
N ILE A 133 -0.93 -8.09 2.42
CA ILE A 133 -0.70 -7.37 1.16
C ILE A 133 -2.05 -6.78 0.72
N PRO A 134 -2.22 -5.45 0.79
CA PRO A 134 -3.52 -4.86 0.54
C PRO A 134 -3.85 -4.98 -0.94
N ALA A 135 -5.05 -5.49 -1.25
CA ALA A 135 -5.60 -5.41 -2.60
C ALA A 135 -5.83 -3.94 -3.05
N PHE A 136 -5.94 -3.02 -2.08
CA PHE A 136 -6.19 -1.58 -2.25
C PHE A 136 -5.58 -0.73 -1.12
N THR A 137 -4.73 0.23 -1.49
CA THR A 137 -4.35 1.42 -0.69
C THR A 137 -4.33 2.64 -1.58
#